data_AF-A0A965G0M2-F1
#
_entry.id   AF-A0A965G0M2-F1
#
_cell.length_a   1.000
_cell.length_b   1.000
_cell.length_c   1.000
_cell.angle_alpha   90.00
_cell.angle_beta   90.00
_cell.angle_gamma   90.00
#
_symmetry.space_group_name_H-M   'P 1'
#
loop_
_entity.id
_entity.type
_entity.pdbx_description
1 polymer ?
#
loop_
_entity_poly.entity_id
_entity_poly.type
_entity_poly.pdbx_seq_one_letter_code
_entity_poly.pdbx_strand_id
1 'polypeptide(L)'
;MRTPSVRSLHLPPFLAALALPLASLAEVKPVAQSADLHAKDKVRLVDLAADLKGAKQLYLVVNDLGDQACDWSDWIEPVLVMADGTTKDLTTLTWKWAEAGSGKPAVGKNYSGGPLKVSGKVYAKGVGTHANSVIGYDNP
;
A
#
# COMPACT_ATOMS: atom_id res chain seq x y z
N MET A 1 -17.98 -84.24 -5.45
CA MET A 1 -18.80 -83.04 -5.72
C MET A 1 -18.20 -81.88 -4.93
N ARG A 2 -17.44 -81.01 -5.61
CA ARG A 2 -16.86 -79.78 -5.04
C ARG A 2 -17.57 -78.61 -5.70
N THR A 3 -18.08 -77.68 -4.90
CA THR A 3 -18.62 -76.41 -5.36
C THR A 3 -17.52 -75.58 -6.04
N PRO A 4 -17.89 -74.80 -7.06
CA PRO A 4 -17.26 -73.49 -7.17
C PRO A 4 -18.25 -72.38 -7.52
N SER A 5 -17.73 -71.16 -7.43
CA SER A 5 -18.15 -69.96 -8.19
C SER A 5 -19.10 -69.01 -7.47
N VAL A 6 -18.94 -67.68 -7.46
CA VAL A 6 -17.81 -66.73 -7.65
C VAL A 6 -18.32 -65.38 -7.12
N ARG A 7 -17.37 -64.58 -6.68
CA ARG A 7 -17.44 -63.19 -6.19
C ARG A 7 -18.34 -62.25 -7.01
N SER A 8 -18.87 -61.22 -6.34
CA SER A 8 -18.69 -59.86 -6.85
C SER A 8 -18.74 -58.84 -5.70
N LEU A 9 -17.57 -58.35 -5.27
CA LEU A 9 -17.50 -57.14 -4.44
C LEU A 9 -17.34 -55.97 -5.40
N HIS A 10 -18.36 -55.11 -5.48
CA HIS A 10 -18.29 -53.84 -6.19
C HIS A 10 -17.40 -52.87 -5.40
N LEU A 11 -16.35 -52.35 -6.05
CA LEU A 11 -15.60 -51.20 -5.58
C LEU A 11 -16.10 -49.97 -6.34
N PRO A 12 -16.57 -48.89 -5.69
CA PRO A 12 -16.88 -47.65 -6.39
C PRO A 12 -15.58 -46.90 -6.74
N PRO A 13 -15.60 -46.05 -7.79
CA PRO A 13 -14.42 -45.33 -8.23
C PRO A 13 -14.06 -44.23 -7.23
N PHE A 14 -12.81 -44.18 -6.81
CA PHE A 14 -12.26 -43.05 -6.08
C PHE A 14 -12.22 -41.83 -7.02
N LEU A 15 -13.10 -40.86 -6.78
CA LEU A 15 -13.01 -39.53 -7.37
C LEU A 15 -11.90 -38.77 -6.61
N ALA A 16 -10.73 -38.61 -7.21
CA ALA A 16 -9.69 -37.75 -6.67
C ALA A 16 -10.07 -36.28 -6.95
N ALA A 17 -10.63 -35.60 -5.96
CA ALA A 17 -10.83 -34.15 -6.00
C ALA A 17 -9.46 -33.46 -5.87
N LEU A 18 -9.00 -32.80 -6.93
CA LEU A 18 -7.81 -31.96 -6.91
C LEU A 18 -8.16 -30.68 -6.14
N ALA A 19 -7.86 -30.65 -4.84
CA ALA A 19 -7.96 -29.43 -4.05
C ALA A 19 -6.83 -28.47 -4.46
N LEU A 20 -7.15 -27.44 -5.23
CA LEU A 20 -6.24 -26.32 -5.44
C LEU A 20 -6.06 -25.61 -4.09
N PRO A 21 -4.81 -25.34 -3.65
CA PRO A 21 -4.62 -24.55 -2.46
C PRO A 21 -5.08 -23.12 -2.78
N LEU A 22 -6.10 -22.65 -2.06
CA LEU A 22 -6.36 -21.23 -1.93
C LEU A 22 -5.11 -20.63 -1.27
N ALA A 23 -4.24 -20.05 -2.08
CA ALA A 23 -3.14 -19.23 -1.57
C ALA A 23 -3.78 -18.13 -0.73
N SER A 24 -3.53 -18.18 0.58
CA SER A 24 -3.87 -17.10 1.49
C SER A 24 -3.20 -15.82 0.96
N LEU A 25 -4.01 -14.81 0.63
CA LEU A 25 -3.53 -13.45 0.45
C LEU A 25 -3.07 -12.98 1.83
N ALA A 26 -1.82 -13.23 2.17
CA ALA A 26 -1.21 -12.60 3.32
C ALA A 26 -1.41 -11.08 3.16
N GLU A 27 -2.05 -10.45 4.15
CA GLU A 27 -2.14 -8.99 4.18
C GLU A 27 -0.73 -8.43 4.08
N VAL A 28 -0.51 -7.54 3.11
CA VAL A 28 0.76 -6.84 2.98
C VAL A 28 0.86 -5.89 4.17
N LYS A 29 1.54 -6.35 5.23
CA LYS A 29 1.81 -5.52 6.40
C LYS A 29 2.69 -4.34 5.98
N PRO A 30 2.32 -3.09 6.33
CA PRO A 30 3.16 -1.94 6.00
C PRO A 30 4.51 -2.04 6.71
N VAL A 31 5.56 -1.66 5.99
CA VAL A 31 6.94 -1.60 6.53
C VAL A 31 7.15 -0.39 7.45
N ALA A 32 6.31 0.63 7.35
CA ALA A 32 6.22 1.76 8.28
C ALA A 32 4.79 2.32 8.27
N GLN A 33 4.33 2.82 9.41
CA GLN A 33 2.99 3.39 9.58
C GLN A 33 3.00 4.40 10.74
N SER A 34 2.27 5.49 10.61
CA SER A 34 1.98 6.39 11.73
C SER A 34 0.87 5.81 12.62
N ALA A 35 0.65 6.43 13.78
CA ALA A 35 -0.66 6.34 14.43
C ALA A 35 -1.71 7.07 13.57
N ASP A 36 -2.98 6.91 13.94
CA ASP A 36 -4.08 7.67 13.34
C ASP A 36 -3.84 9.17 13.55
N LEU A 37 -4.04 9.94 12.48
CA LEU A 37 -3.88 11.38 12.47
C LEU A 37 -5.22 12.03 12.17
N HIS A 38 -5.64 12.95 13.02
CA HIS A 38 -6.87 13.71 12.89
C HIS A 38 -6.60 15.21 12.78
N ALA A 39 -7.54 15.94 12.17
CA ALA A 39 -7.44 17.40 12.02
C ALA A 39 -7.30 18.15 13.37
N LYS A 40 -7.84 17.58 14.46
CA LYS A 40 -7.79 18.14 15.83
C LYS A 40 -6.43 17.93 16.52
N ASP A 41 -5.55 17.10 15.98
CA ASP A 41 -4.31 16.74 16.64
C ASP A 41 -3.32 17.91 16.63
N LYS A 42 -2.57 18.02 17.72
CA LYS A 42 -1.54 19.05 17.85
C LYS A 42 -0.34 18.78 16.95
N VAL A 43 -0.03 17.51 16.73
CA VAL A 43 1.04 17.03 15.85
C VAL A 43 0.39 16.37 14.65
N ARG A 44 0.65 16.91 13.45
CA ARG A 44 0.08 16.44 12.18
C ARG A 44 1.16 16.24 11.10
N LEU A 45 2.41 16.19 11.53
CA LEU A 45 3.57 15.82 10.72
C LEU A 45 4.30 14.74 11.50
N VAL A 46 4.45 13.57 10.89
CA VAL A 46 5.07 12.40 11.50
C VAL A 46 6.15 11.91 10.54
N ASP A 47 7.35 11.73 11.07
CA ASP A 47 8.45 11.14 10.31
C ASP A 47 8.25 9.64 10.19
N LEU A 48 8.36 9.12 8.97
CA LEU A 48 8.31 7.69 8.68
C LEU A 48 9.62 7.26 8.04
N ALA A 49 10.19 6.17 8.55
CA ALA A 49 11.37 5.53 8.00
C ALA A 49 11.08 4.03 7.79
N ALA A 50 11.43 3.52 6.62
CA ALA A 50 11.24 2.12 6.24
C ALA A 50 12.52 1.59 5.59
N ASP A 51 12.91 0.35 5.93
CA ASP A 51 13.94 -0.37 5.18
C ASP A 51 13.31 -0.94 3.90
N LEU A 52 13.81 -0.51 2.75
CA LEU A 52 13.34 -0.93 1.43
C LEU A 52 14.26 -1.96 0.76
N LYS A 53 15.25 -2.52 1.48
CA LYS A 53 16.18 -3.52 0.91
C LYS A 53 15.42 -4.70 0.31
N GLY A 54 15.67 -4.94 -0.98
CA GLY A 54 15.06 -6.03 -1.73
C GLY A 54 13.60 -5.77 -2.15
N ALA A 55 13.02 -4.61 -1.81
CA ALA A 55 11.71 -4.22 -2.29
C ALA A 55 11.76 -3.95 -3.80
N LYS A 56 10.78 -4.48 -4.53
CA LYS A 56 10.64 -4.24 -5.97
C LYS A 56 9.74 -3.05 -6.28
N GLN A 57 8.94 -2.63 -5.32
CA GLN A 57 7.95 -1.58 -5.45
C GLN A 57 7.81 -0.87 -4.11
N LEU A 58 7.52 0.42 -4.16
CA LEU A 58 7.17 1.24 -3.00
C LEU A 58 5.76 1.77 -3.18
N TYR A 59 4.95 1.64 -2.13
CA TYR A 59 3.60 2.19 -2.10
C TYR A 59 3.49 3.19 -0.95
N LEU A 60 3.14 4.42 -1.28
CA LEU A 60 2.70 5.42 -0.31
C LEU A 60 1.18 5.31 -0.18
N VAL A 61 0.69 5.01 1.02
CA VAL A 61 -0.73 4.74 1.27
C VAL A 61 -1.26 5.66 2.35
N VAL A 62 -2.41 6.27 2.10
CA VAL A 62 -3.17 7.04 3.08
C VAL A 62 -4.52 6.37 3.25
N ASN A 63 -4.79 5.82 4.43
CA ASN A 63 -6.07 5.20 4.78
C ASN A 63 -7.05 6.28 5.29
N ASP A 64 -8.33 6.14 4.99
CA ASP A 64 -9.41 7.07 5.39
C ASP A 64 -10.00 6.76 6.78
N LEU A 65 -9.51 5.72 7.45
CA LEU A 65 -9.97 5.26 8.75
C LEU A 65 -11.48 4.98 8.80
N GLY A 66 -12.10 4.69 7.65
CA GLY A 66 -13.53 4.44 7.51
C GLY A 66 -14.40 5.66 7.24
N ASP A 67 -13.85 6.87 7.11
CA ASP A 67 -14.57 8.08 6.69
C ASP A 67 -13.70 9.01 5.84
N GLN A 68 -14.02 9.13 4.56
CA GLN A 68 -13.29 9.95 3.59
C GLN A 68 -13.61 11.45 3.64
N ALA A 69 -14.30 11.97 4.66
CA ALA A 69 -14.71 13.38 4.68
C ALA A 69 -13.57 14.32 5.14
N CYS A 70 -13.01 15.09 4.20
CA CYS A 70 -12.00 16.13 4.44
C CYS A 70 -10.61 15.60 4.84
N ASP A 71 -10.25 14.40 4.40
CA ASP A 71 -8.97 13.75 4.67
C ASP A 71 -7.84 14.22 3.74
N TRP A 72 -7.54 15.51 3.84
CA TRP A 72 -6.43 16.10 3.10
C TRP A 72 -5.12 15.63 3.72
N SER A 73 -4.29 15.00 2.90
CA SER A 73 -3.04 14.40 3.36
C SER A 73 -1.91 14.77 2.42
N ASP A 74 -0.71 14.97 2.96
CA ASP A 74 0.47 15.33 2.20
C ASP A 74 1.65 14.43 2.60
N TRP A 75 2.35 13.85 1.63
CA TRP A 75 3.67 13.27 1.83
C TRP A 75 4.71 14.39 1.74
N ILE A 76 5.22 14.84 2.87
CA ILE A 76 6.12 16.00 2.95
C ILE A 76 7.58 15.57 2.85
N GLU A 77 8.32 16.24 1.95
CA GLU A 77 9.76 16.02 1.72
C GLU A 77 10.21 14.55 1.67
N PRO A 78 9.50 13.65 0.94
CA PRO A 78 9.85 12.23 0.94
C PRO A 78 11.19 12.00 0.21
N VAL A 79 12.09 11.28 0.88
CA VAL A 79 13.44 10.98 0.39
C VAL A 79 13.71 9.48 0.38
N LEU A 80 14.43 9.02 -0.63
CA LEU A 80 15.02 7.69 -0.70
C LEU A 80 16.49 7.79 -0.33
N VAL A 81 16.93 6.95 0.59
CA VAL A 81 18.35 6.79 0.93
C VAL A 81 18.86 5.53 0.25
N MET A 82 19.78 5.70 -0.69
CA MET A 82 20.35 4.61 -1.48
C MET A 82 21.41 3.85 -0.69
N ALA A 83 21.77 2.64 -1.16
CA ALA A 83 22.75 1.79 -0.49
C ALA A 83 24.16 2.42 -0.38
N ASP A 84 24.49 3.34 -1.29
CA ASP A 84 25.74 4.11 -1.27
C ASP A 84 25.69 5.37 -0.37
N GLY A 85 24.57 5.59 0.32
CA GLY A 85 24.33 6.74 1.20
C GLY A 85 23.88 8.00 0.48
N THR A 86 23.77 7.99 -0.85
CA THR A 86 23.20 9.12 -1.59
C THR A 86 21.68 9.20 -1.37
N THR A 87 21.13 10.40 -1.53
CA THR A 87 19.69 10.63 -1.36
C THR A 87 19.04 11.03 -2.66
N LYS A 88 17.84 10.51 -2.92
CA LYS A 88 17.01 10.89 -4.05
C LYS A 88 15.67 11.43 -3.55
N ASP A 89 15.26 12.55 -4.13
CA ASP A 89 13.96 13.15 -3.86
C ASP A 89 12.87 12.31 -4.55
N LEU A 90 12.00 11.67 -3.76
CA LEU A 90 10.95 10.79 -4.29
C LEU A 90 9.95 11.57 -5.17
N THR A 91 9.81 12.88 -4.96
CA THR A 91 8.91 13.73 -5.77
C THR A 91 9.41 13.97 -7.20
N THR A 92 10.69 13.67 -7.47
CA THR A 92 11.28 13.74 -8.81
C THR A 92 11.09 12.44 -9.61
N LEU A 93 10.58 11.39 -8.96
CA LEU A 93 10.32 10.10 -9.59
C LEU A 93 8.92 10.08 -10.21
N THR A 94 8.83 9.48 -11.40
CA THR A 94 7.55 9.16 -12.01
C THR A 94 6.97 7.92 -11.34
N TRP A 95 5.81 8.05 -10.69
CA TRP A 95 5.07 6.91 -10.19
C TRP A 95 4.54 6.05 -11.35
N LYS A 96 4.39 4.74 -11.11
CA LYS A 96 3.70 3.83 -12.03
C LYS A 96 2.19 4.04 -11.99
N TRP A 97 1.69 4.33 -10.79
CA TRP A 97 0.27 4.38 -10.47
C TRP A 97 0.00 5.37 -9.35
N ALA A 98 -1.12 6.09 -9.42
CA ALA A 98 -1.53 7.01 -8.37
C ALA A 98 -3.06 7.20 -8.37
N GLU A 99 -3.69 6.97 -7.22
CA GLU A 99 -5.11 7.20 -6.98
C GLU A 99 -5.33 7.90 -5.64
N ALA A 100 -6.45 8.60 -5.56
CA ALA A 100 -6.95 9.28 -4.36
C ALA A 100 -8.49 9.20 -4.35
N GLY A 101 -9.08 9.16 -3.16
CA GLY A 101 -10.53 9.08 -2.97
C GLY A 101 -11.24 10.31 -3.55
N SER A 102 -10.53 11.43 -3.61
CA SER A 102 -10.94 12.59 -4.38
C SER A 102 -9.76 13.21 -5.13
N GLY A 103 -10.04 13.76 -6.32
CA GLY A 103 -9.04 14.41 -7.18
C GLY A 103 -7.92 13.45 -7.61
N LYS A 104 -6.70 13.97 -7.70
CA LYS A 104 -5.50 13.20 -8.06
C LYS A 104 -4.33 13.62 -7.19
N PRO A 105 -3.44 12.69 -6.80
CA PRO A 105 -2.18 13.06 -6.18
C PRO A 105 -1.39 14.06 -7.03
N ALA A 106 -0.80 15.07 -6.39
CA ALA A 106 -0.15 16.18 -7.06
C ALA A 106 1.21 16.50 -6.44
N VAL A 107 2.27 16.54 -7.26
CA VAL A 107 3.60 16.95 -6.82
C VAL A 107 3.63 18.46 -6.58
N GLY A 108 4.15 18.87 -5.42
CA GLY A 108 4.38 20.27 -5.05
C GLY A 108 3.10 21.06 -4.73
N LYS A 109 1.94 20.40 -4.71
CA LYS A 109 0.64 21.03 -4.42
C LYS A 109 -0.15 20.14 -3.49
N ASN A 110 -0.96 20.75 -2.63
CA ASN A 110 -1.94 20.01 -1.84
C ASN A 110 -3.08 19.49 -2.75
N TYR A 111 -3.97 18.68 -2.19
CA TYR A 111 -5.13 18.13 -2.89
C TYR A 111 -5.99 19.17 -3.65
N SER A 112 -6.19 20.37 -3.08
CA SER A 112 -6.99 21.42 -3.71
C SER A 112 -6.20 22.30 -4.71
N GLY A 113 -4.95 21.95 -5.02
CA GLY A 113 -4.07 22.71 -5.92
C GLY A 113 -3.34 23.91 -5.30
N GLY A 114 -3.48 24.11 -3.98
CA GLY A 114 -2.78 25.12 -3.20
C GLY A 114 -1.40 24.65 -2.70
N PRO A 115 -0.72 25.44 -1.85
CA PRO A 115 0.59 25.06 -1.30
C PRO A 115 0.48 23.90 -0.29
N LEU A 116 1.51 23.06 -0.24
CA LEU A 116 1.70 22.06 0.82
C LEU A 116 1.95 22.79 2.14
N LYS A 117 1.01 22.70 3.09
CA LYS A 117 1.08 23.47 4.34
C LYS A 117 0.65 22.64 5.53
N VAL A 118 1.58 22.39 6.44
CA VAL A 118 1.33 21.66 7.69
C VAL A 118 1.61 22.57 8.87
N SER A 119 0.62 22.73 9.75
CA SER A 119 0.71 23.56 10.98
C SER A 119 1.29 24.97 10.75
N GLY A 120 0.90 25.61 9.64
CA GLY A 120 1.31 26.98 9.29
C GLY A 120 2.63 27.10 8.53
N LYS A 121 3.44 26.03 8.47
CA LYS A 121 4.66 25.98 7.66
C LYS A 121 4.35 25.50 6.25
N VAL A 122 4.87 26.22 5.25
CA VAL A 122 4.79 25.84 3.83
C VAL A 122 6.01 24.99 3.47
N TYR A 123 5.77 23.92 2.71
CA TYR A 123 6.81 23.01 2.22
C TYR A 123 6.91 23.13 0.70
N ALA A 124 8.14 23.19 0.20
CA ALA A 124 8.40 23.31 -1.24
C ALA A 124 8.24 21.96 -1.97
N LYS A 125 8.44 20.86 -1.24
CA LYS A 125 8.48 19.51 -1.79
C LYS A 125 7.51 18.61 -1.05
N GLY A 126 6.80 17.81 -1.84
CA GLY A 126 5.92 16.78 -1.34
C GLY A 126 4.90 16.38 -2.39
N VAL A 127 4.00 15.48 -2.00
CA VAL A 127 2.87 15.06 -2.82
C VAL A 127 1.60 15.22 -2.00
N GLY A 128 0.72 16.12 -2.45
CA GLY A 128 -0.59 16.28 -1.84
C GLY A 128 -1.59 15.30 -2.41
N THR A 129 -2.45 14.77 -1.55
CA THR A 129 -3.45 13.75 -1.87
C THR A 129 -4.66 13.84 -0.95
N HIS A 130 -5.63 12.95 -1.16
CA HIS A 130 -6.82 12.81 -0.36
C HIS A 130 -7.06 11.33 -0.05
N ALA A 131 -7.33 11.00 1.21
CA ALA A 131 -7.64 9.61 1.57
C ALA A 131 -8.96 9.13 0.92
N ASN A 132 -9.13 7.83 0.65
CA ASN A 132 -8.09 6.81 0.61
C ASN A 132 -7.16 7.04 -0.60
N SER A 133 -5.84 6.91 -0.46
CA SER A 133 -4.88 7.14 -1.54
C SER A 133 -3.81 6.07 -1.60
N VAL A 134 -3.42 5.71 -2.83
CA VAL A 134 -2.30 4.81 -3.11
C VAL A 134 -1.45 5.41 -4.23
N ILE A 135 -0.15 5.56 -3.98
CA ILE A 135 0.84 6.01 -4.97
C ILE A 135 1.93 4.94 -5.06
N GLY A 136 2.02 4.27 -6.20
CA GLY A 136 2.91 3.14 -6.44
C GLY A 136 4.08 3.51 -7.35
N TYR A 137 5.29 3.19 -6.90
CA TYR A 137 6.55 3.34 -7.63
C TYR A 137 7.14 1.95 -7.93
N ASP A 138 7.67 1.76 -9.13
CA ASP A 138 8.50 0.59 -9.44
C ASP A 138 9.96 0.87 -9.04
N ASN A 139 10.60 -0.14 -8.43
CA ASN A 139 12.02 -0.22 -8.05
C ASN A 139 12.72 1.15 -7.84
N PRO A 140 12.43 1.84 -6.72
CA PRO A 140 12.96 3.17 -6.42
C PRO A 140 14.47 3.18 -6.12
#